data_AF-A0A9Q1D4V6-F1
#
_entry.id   AF-A0A9Q1D4V6-F1
#
_cell.length_a   1.000
_cell.length_b   1.000
_cell.length_c   1.000
_cell.angle_alpha   90.00
_cell.angle_beta   90.00
_cell.angle_gamma   90.00
#
_symmetry.space_group_name_H-M   'P 1'
#
loop_
_entity.id
_entity.type
_entity.pdbx_description
1 polymer ?
#
loop_
_entity_poly.entity_id
_entity_poly.type
_entity_poly.pdbx_seq_one_letter_code
_entity_poly.pdbx_strand_id
1 'polypeptide(L)'
;MENCRARYLIFFQYLGTKYSGVMKTPPHQPGLGVQNYLEKALQKLKPENEACVYISSRTDTGVHALCNSAHLDLQRRSGMPPFTGEVLAQALNFNLKPEPISELNIGAMQEAMSLLVGNHDFSTFRALNSDMPFKSPVKTLQHARLEPGPESFSQRHFNRNLQFWELTFKSPSFLYRQVRRMTGALVAVGQGRLSVSQLQELLEARDSLAYPQNMCAPPTGLFLTSVEYDESDLLLDT
;
A
#
# COMPACT_ATOMS: atom_id res chain seq x y z
N MET A 1 31.46 -21.55 21.67
CA MET A 1 30.44 -21.64 20.60
C MET A 1 30.60 -20.40 19.75
N GLU A 2 31.02 -20.57 18.49
CA GLU A 2 31.40 -19.45 17.62
C GLU A 2 30.24 -18.48 17.43
N ASN A 3 30.54 -17.20 17.65
CA ASN A 3 29.62 -16.09 17.48
C ASN A 3 29.47 -15.83 15.97
N CYS A 4 28.72 -16.70 15.29
CA CYS A 4 28.66 -16.67 13.83
C CYS A 4 27.71 -15.59 13.33
N ARG A 5 28.31 -14.46 12.93
CA ARG A 5 27.68 -13.50 12.01
C ARG A 5 27.16 -14.25 10.77
N ALA A 6 25.90 -13.99 10.42
CA ALA A 6 25.26 -14.58 9.25
C ALA A 6 24.98 -13.53 8.18
N ARG A 7 25.17 -13.90 6.92
CA ARG A 7 24.82 -13.08 5.75
C ARG A 7 23.45 -13.46 5.23
N TYR A 8 22.63 -12.47 5.00
CA TYR A 8 21.28 -12.62 4.45
C TYR A 8 21.22 -11.95 3.08
N LEU A 9 20.58 -12.63 2.14
CA LEU A 9 20.07 -12.02 0.92
C LEU A 9 18.60 -11.70 1.16
N ILE A 10 18.24 -10.43 1.06
CA ILE A 10 16.86 -9.97 1.19
C ILE A 10 16.35 -9.43 -0.14
N PHE A 11 15.04 -9.56 -0.32
CA PHE A 11 14.29 -8.96 -1.41
C PHE A 11 13.21 -8.10 -0.81
N PHE A 12 13.04 -6.90 -1.34
CA PHE A 12 12.12 -5.92 -0.76
C PHE A 12 11.47 -5.08 -1.85
N GLN A 13 10.26 -4.62 -1.52
CA GLN A 13 9.45 -3.74 -2.34
C GLN A 13 9.22 -2.42 -1.61
N TYR A 14 9.02 -1.34 -2.36
CA TYR A 14 8.65 -0.05 -1.78
C TYR A 14 7.96 0.83 -2.82
N LEU A 15 7.08 1.69 -2.31
CA LEU A 15 6.53 2.80 -3.06
C LEU A 15 7.43 4.04 -2.91
N GLY A 16 8.15 4.38 -3.98
CA GLY A 16 9.21 5.39 -3.99
C GLY A 16 8.79 6.82 -3.66
N THR A 17 7.50 7.16 -3.77
CA THR A 17 7.00 8.54 -3.76
C THR A 17 7.41 9.37 -2.54
N LYS A 18 7.65 8.74 -1.39
CA LYS A 18 8.06 9.41 -0.15
C LYS A 18 9.57 9.37 0.13
N TYR A 19 10.35 8.72 -0.72
CA TYR A 19 11.77 8.47 -0.49
C TYR A 19 12.65 9.25 -1.46
N SER A 20 13.79 9.72 -0.97
CA SER A 20 14.85 10.36 -1.76
C SER A 20 15.71 9.32 -2.49
N GLY A 21 15.05 8.35 -3.12
CA GLY A 21 15.66 7.21 -3.79
C GLY A 21 15.90 6.04 -2.83
N VAL A 22 16.52 4.98 -3.34
CA VAL A 22 16.75 3.78 -2.53
C VAL A 22 17.97 3.89 -1.63
N MET A 23 18.99 4.64 -2.05
CA MET A 23 20.28 4.73 -1.37
C MET A 23 20.17 5.53 -0.07
N LYS A 24 21.01 5.20 0.91
CA LYS A 24 21.11 5.96 2.16
C LYS A 24 21.43 7.42 1.88
N THR A 25 20.62 8.33 2.40
CA THR A 25 20.89 9.77 2.35
C THR A 25 21.48 10.27 3.67
N PRO A 26 22.30 11.34 3.65
CA PRO A 26 22.82 11.97 4.86
C PRO A 26 21.70 12.60 5.71
N PRO A 27 21.89 12.74 7.04
CA PRO A 27 20.87 13.27 7.95
C PRO A 27 20.39 14.69 7.65
N HIS A 28 21.18 15.47 6.91
CA HIS A 28 20.91 16.87 6.61
C HIS A 28 20.11 17.10 5.32
N GLN A 29 19.83 16.04 4.55
CA GLN A 29 18.95 16.14 3.38
C GLN A 29 17.46 16.11 3.79
N PRO A 30 16.57 16.79 3.06
CA PRO A 30 15.16 16.93 3.42
C PRO A 30 14.37 15.61 3.36
N GLY A 31 14.91 14.55 2.75
CA GLY A 31 14.27 13.26 2.67
C GLY A 31 15.24 12.10 2.91
N LEU A 32 14.69 11.01 3.43
CA LEU A 32 15.42 9.78 3.70
C LEU A 32 15.25 8.81 2.53
N GLY A 33 16.32 8.07 2.21
CA GLY A 33 16.24 6.96 1.28
C GLY A 33 15.72 5.69 1.94
N VAL A 34 15.31 4.71 1.13
CA VAL A 34 14.78 3.42 1.61
C VAL A 34 15.80 2.69 2.50
N GLN A 35 17.09 2.75 2.16
CA GLN A 35 18.17 2.16 2.95
C GLN A 35 18.20 2.69 4.39
N ASN A 36 17.95 3.99 4.61
CA ASN A 36 17.92 4.56 5.97
C ASN A 36 16.87 3.87 6.84
N TYR A 37 15.68 3.58 6.27
CA TYR A 37 14.60 2.93 6.99
C TYR A 37 14.87 1.45 7.24
N LEU A 38 15.43 0.74 6.25
CA LEU A 38 15.84 -0.66 6.40
C LEU A 38 16.89 -0.83 7.51
N GLU A 39 17.95 -0.03 7.50
CA GLU A 39 18.99 -0.06 8.53
C GLU A 39 18.43 0.30 9.92
N LYS A 40 17.56 1.31 10.00
CA LYS A 40 16.87 1.68 11.25
C LYS A 40 15.98 0.55 11.78
N ALA A 41 15.29 -0.17 10.90
CA ALA A 41 14.47 -1.32 11.30
C ALA A 41 15.33 -2.50 11.78
N LEU A 42 16.44 -2.78 11.10
CA LEU A 42 17.41 -3.80 11.53
C LEU A 42 18.02 -3.48 12.89
N GLN A 43 18.33 -2.22 13.16
CA GLN A 43 18.90 -1.81 14.45
C GLN A 43 17.95 -2.09 15.62
N LYS A 44 16.63 -2.08 15.41
CA LYS A 44 15.65 -2.45 16.43
C LYS A 44 15.70 -3.93 16.82
N LEU A 45 16.30 -4.79 15.99
CA LEU A 45 16.57 -6.20 16.31
C LEU A 45 17.74 -6.37 17.29
N LYS A 46 18.43 -5.27 17.63
CA LYS A 46 19.57 -5.21 18.55
C LYS A 46 20.69 -6.21 18.19
N PRO A 47 21.19 -6.22 16.94
CA PRO A 47 22.37 -6.99 16.58
C PRO A 47 23.61 -6.50 17.34
N GLU A 48 24.60 -7.37 17.53
CA GLU A 48 25.90 -7.00 18.13
C GLU A 48 26.76 -6.19 17.16
N ASN A 49 26.61 -6.40 15.85
CA ASN A 49 27.28 -5.61 14.82
C ASN A 49 26.41 -4.47 14.31
N GLU A 50 27.04 -3.49 13.66
CA GLU A 50 26.33 -2.49 12.87
C GLU A 50 25.63 -3.16 11.67
N ALA A 51 24.32 -2.95 11.56
CA ALA A 51 23.51 -3.53 10.50
C ALA A 51 23.51 -2.65 9.24
N CYS A 52 24.51 -2.87 8.38
CA CYS A 52 24.62 -2.21 7.08
C CYS A 52 23.90 -3.00 5.99
N VAL A 53 23.16 -2.30 5.11
CA VAL A 53 22.45 -2.89 3.99
C VAL A 53 23.13 -2.51 2.67
N TYR A 54 23.52 -3.51 1.88
CA TYR A 54 24.16 -3.32 0.59
C TYR A 54 23.18 -3.61 -0.54
N ILE A 55 22.55 -2.54 -1.05
CA ILE A 55 21.53 -2.62 -2.10
C ILE A 55 22.17 -2.91 -3.45
N SER A 56 21.57 -3.83 -4.20
CA SER A 56 22.08 -4.28 -5.49
C SER A 56 21.84 -3.27 -6.62
N SER A 57 20.69 -2.60 -6.63
CA SER A 57 20.34 -1.65 -7.70
C SER A 57 19.85 -0.32 -7.14
N ARG A 58 20.42 0.78 -7.63
CA ARG A 58 20.03 2.14 -7.27
C ARG A 58 18.74 2.52 -8.00
N THR A 59 17.83 3.17 -7.29
CA THR A 59 16.71 3.91 -7.89
C THR A 59 16.72 5.36 -7.41
N ASP A 60 16.32 6.26 -8.30
CA ASP A 60 16.23 7.69 -7.99
C ASP A 60 14.99 8.03 -7.15
N THR A 61 14.93 9.28 -6.70
CA THR A 61 13.82 9.84 -5.92
C THR A 61 12.48 9.59 -6.59
N GLY A 62 11.51 9.09 -5.82
CA GLY A 62 10.17 8.82 -6.32
C GLY A 62 9.99 7.49 -7.07
N VAL A 63 11.07 6.83 -7.50
CA VAL A 63 11.00 5.58 -8.26
C VAL A 63 10.58 4.42 -7.35
N HIS A 64 9.56 3.67 -7.77
CA HIS A 64 9.09 2.47 -7.09
C HIS A 64 9.98 1.27 -7.41
N ALA A 65 10.11 0.33 -6.47
CA ALA A 65 10.65 -0.98 -6.79
C ALA A 65 9.71 -2.07 -6.31
N LEU A 66 9.39 -2.98 -7.22
CA LEU A 66 8.61 -4.18 -6.90
C LEU A 66 9.48 -5.27 -6.27
N CYS A 67 10.78 -5.27 -6.60
CA CYS A 67 11.68 -6.31 -6.14
C CYS A 67 13.13 -5.86 -6.26
N ASN A 68 13.55 -4.96 -5.37
CA ASN A 68 14.96 -4.68 -5.20
C ASN A 68 15.59 -5.78 -4.32
N SER A 69 16.90 -5.94 -4.40
CA SER A 69 17.65 -6.90 -3.61
C SER A 69 18.74 -6.20 -2.81
N ALA A 70 19.07 -6.75 -1.65
CA ALA A 70 20.22 -6.33 -0.87
C ALA A 70 20.80 -7.50 -0.12
N HIS A 71 22.09 -7.41 0.23
CA HIS A 71 22.66 -8.30 1.25
C HIS A 71 23.02 -7.51 2.50
N LEU A 72 23.01 -8.19 3.64
CA LEU A 72 23.34 -7.63 4.94
C LEU A 72 23.88 -8.70 5.86
N ASP A 73 24.68 -8.29 6.85
CA ASP A 73 25.24 -9.19 7.84
C ASP A 73 24.65 -8.88 9.22
N LEU A 74 24.17 -9.90 9.93
CA LEU A 74 23.71 -9.77 11.31
C LEU A 74 24.38 -10.79 12.22
N GLN A 75 24.75 -10.32 13.39
CA GLN A 75 25.28 -11.07 14.51
C GLN A 75 24.33 -10.87 15.68
N ARG A 76 23.75 -11.97 16.16
CA ARG A 76 22.89 -11.93 17.33
C ARG A 76 23.73 -12.05 18.59
N ARG A 77 23.09 -11.82 19.74
CA ARG A 77 23.73 -11.99 21.05
C ARG A 77 24.33 -13.39 21.19
N SER A 78 25.49 -13.48 21.83
CA SER A 78 26.15 -14.75 22.12
C SER A 78 25.17 -15.81 22.65
N GLY A 79 25.22 -17.01 22.06
CA GLY A 79 24.33 -18.13 22.38
C GLY A 79 23.01 -18.16 21.61
N MET A 80 22.68 -17.14 20.81
CA MET A 80 21.51 -17.16 19.93
C MET A 80 21.86 -17.61 18.51
N PRO A 81 21.12 -18.56 17.91
CA PRO A 81 21.32 -18.92 16.50
C PRO A 81 20.93 -17.76 15.58
N PRO A 82 21.48 -17.68 14.35
CA PRO A 82 21.00 -16.76 13.32
C PRO A 82 19.48 -16.77 13.17
N PHE A 83 18.90 -15.65 12.73
CA PHE A 83 17.49 -15.63 12.38
C PHE A 83 17.23 -16.59 11.22
N THR A 84 16.10 -17.28 11.23
CA THR A 84 15.60 -17.87 9.98
C THR A 84 15.17 -16.74 9.04
N GLY A 85 15.14 -17.01 7.73
CA GLY A 85 14.70 -16.01 6.74
C GLY A 85 13.29 -15.48 7.03
N GLU A 86 12.38 -16.37 7.43
CA GLU A 86 11.01 -16.02 7.79
C GLU A 86 10.94 -15.09 9.02
N VAL A 87 11.62 -15.44 10.11
CA VAL A 87 11.63 -14.61 11.32
C VAL A 87 12.26 -13.24 11.06
N LEU A 88 13.34 -13.20 10.26
CA LEU A 88 13.97 -11.93 9.88
C LEU A 88 13.01 -11.06 9.06
N ALA A 89 12.32 -11.63 8.09
CA ALA A 89 11.34 -10.92 7.26
C ALA A 89 10.18 -10.37 8.10
N GLN A 90 9.58 -11.20 8.98
CA GLN A 90 8.52 -10.78 9.87
C GLN A 90 8.96 -9.64 10.80
N ALA A 91 10.15 -9.75 11.39
CA ALA A 91 10.67 -8.74 12.31
C ALA A 91 11.02 -7.43 11.58
N LEU A 92 11.56 -7.49 10.37
CA LEU A 92 11.78 -6.33 9.50
C LEU A 92 10.46 -5.64 9.19
N ASN A 93 9.48 -6.37 8.66
CA ASN A 93 8.17 -5.84 8.31
C ASN A 93 7.48 -5.20 9.52
N PHE A 94 7.56 -5.84 10.70
CA PHE A 94 7.03 -5.27 11.94
C PHE A 94 7.66 -3.92 12.28
N ASN A 95 8.98 -3.81 12.15
CA ASN A 95 9.73 -2.60 12.48
C ASN A 95 9.63 -1.50 11.42
N LEU A 96 9.21 -1.89 10.21
CA LEU A 96 8.88 -1.04 9.07
C LEU A 96 7.41 -0.66 9.01
N LYS A 97 6.52 -1.09 9.90
CA LYS A 97 5.07 -0.74 9.89
C LYS A 97 4.67 0.73 9.67
N PRO A 98 5.44 1.77 10.07
CA PRO A 98 5.13 3.14 9.64
C PRO A 98 5.36 3.38 8.13
N GLU A 99 6.09 2.50 7.47
CA GLU A 99 6.44 2.46 6.04
C GLU A 99 5.64 1.37 5.30
N PRO A 100 5.25 1.58 4.04
CA PRO A 100 4.49 0.60 3.24
C PRO A 100 5.37 -0.58 2.76
N ILE A 101 5.89 -1.38 3.70
CA ILE A 101 6.74 -2.56 3.47
C ILE A 101 6.19 -3.76 4.27
N SER A 102 4.88 -4.03 4.18
CA SER A 102 4.22 -5.12 4.92
C SER A 102 3.22 -5.90 4.06
N GLU A 103 2.97 -7.15 4.44
CA GLU A 103 1.91 -8.00 3.87
C GLU A 103 0.52 -7.46 4.23
N LEU A 104 -0.43 -7.58 3.30
CA LEU A 104 -1.80 -7.09 3.47
C LEU A 104 -2.72 -8.19 4.00
N ASN A 105 -3.50 -7.89 5.04
CA ASN A 105 -4.60 -8.75 5.49
C ASN A 105 -5.79 -8.64 4.52
N ILE A 106 -5.82 -9.54 3.53
CA ILE A 106 -6.83 -9.57 2.47
C ILE A 106 -8.23 -9.86 3.00
N GLY A 107 -8.37 -10.75 3.99
CA GLY A 107 -9.67 -11.07 4.58
C GLY A 107 -10.33 -9.84 5.22
N ALA A 108 -9.56 -9.07 5.99
CA ALA A 108 -10.06 -7.83 6.59
C ALA A 108 -10.40 -6.77 5.52
N MET A 109 -9.62 -6.70 4.43
CA MET A 109 -9.92 -5.81 3.31
C MET A 109 -11.22 -6.20 2.61
N GLN A 110 -11.48 -7.49 2.40
CA GLN A 110 -12.72 -7.99 1.81
C GLN A 110 -13.93 -7.71 2.70
N GLU A 111 -13.80 -7.94 4.01
CA GLU A 111 -14.85 -7.64 5.00
C GLU A 111 -15.20 -6.14 4.97
N ALA A 112 -14.21 -5.26 5.06
CA ALA A 112 -14.42 -3.82 5.00
C ALA A 112 -14.95 -3.34 3.64
N MET A 113 -14.53 -3.97 2.54
CA MET A 113 -15.02 -3.66 1.21
C MET A 113 -16.51 -3.97 1.06
N SER A 114 -16.99 -5.04 1.70
CA SER A 114 -18.40 -5.44 1.64
C SER A 114 -19.34 -4.38 2.23
N LEU A 115 -18.88 -3.65 3.25
CA LEU A 115 -19.62 -2.57 3.89
C LEU A 115 -19.85 -1.36 2.98
N LEU A 116 -18.99 -1.16 1.97
CA LEU A 116 -19.09 -0.05 1.03
C LEU A 116 -20.12 -0.30 -0.08
N VAL A 117 -20.52 -1.55 -0.31
CA VAL A 117 -21.48 -1.91 -1.36
C VAL A 117 -22.89 -1.48 -0.94
N GLY A 118 -23.68 -0.99 -1.89
CA GLY A 118 -25.03 -0.50 -1.67
C GLY A 118 -25.15 1.02 -1.75
N ASN A 119 -26.24 1.54 -1.18
CA ASN A 119 -26.60 2.96 -1.26
C ASN A 119 -26.18 3.69 0.01
N HIS A 120 -25.18 4.57 -0.10
CA HIS A 120 -24.59 5.26 1.04
C HIS A 120 -24.34 6.73 0.74
N ASP A 121 -24.28 7.53 1.80
CA ASP A 121 -23.70 8.88 1.75
C ASP A 121 -22.17 8.76 1.82
N PHE A 122 -21.50 9.04 0.70
CA PHE A 122 -20.04 8.96 0.58
C PHE A 122 -19.33 10.28 0.87
N SER A 123 -19.94 11.20 1.63
CA SER A 123 -19.36 12.52 1.95
C SER A 123 -17.95 12.42 2.55
N THR A 124 -17.69 11.45 3.44
CA THR A 124 -16.35 11.21 4.00
C THR A 124 -15.35 10.78 2.92
N PHE A 125 -15.80 10.02 1.93
CA PHE A 125 -14.96 9.59 0.81
C PHE A 125 -14.86 10.64 -0.30
N ARG A 126 -15.44 11.83 -0.13
CA ARG A 126 -15.30 12.95 -1.09
C ARG A 126 -14.18 13.89 -0.68
N ALA A 127 -13.23 14.15 -1.58
CA ALA A 127 -12.28 15.24 -1.38
C ALA A 127 -12.93 16.61 -1.66
N LEU A 128 -12.60 17.60 -0.82
CA LEU A 128 -13.02 18.98 -1.02
C LEU A 128 -12.32 19.58 -2.25
N ASN A 129 -13.08 20.29 -3.07
CA ASN A 129 -12.60 21.05 -4.23
C ASN A 129 -13.56 22.21 -4.48
N SER A 130 -13.06 23.45 -4.50
CA SER A 130 -13.85 24.68 -4.69
C SER A 130 -14.47 24.76 -6.09
N ASP A 131 -13.87 24.10 -7.06
CA ASP A 131 -14.19 24.29 -8.48
C ASP A 131 -15.21 23.24 -8.99
N MET A 132 -15.69 22.36 -8.10
CA MET A 132 -16.62 21.29 -8.45
C MET A 132 -18.03 21.61 -7.98
N PRO A 133 -19.04 21.58 -8.88
CA PRO A 133 -20.42 21.80 -8.49
C PRO A 133 -20.89 20.72 -7.51
N PHE A 134 -21.76 21.10 -6.58
CA PHE A 134 -22.35 20.16 -5.64
C PHE A 134 -23.14 19.08 -6.39
N LYS A 135 -22.76 17.83 -6.17
CA LYS A 135 -23.51 16.64 -6.59
C LYS A 135 -23.95 15.91 -5.33
N SER A 136 -25.12 15.26 -5.39
CA SER A 136 -25.61 14.45 -4.28
C SER A 136 -24.50 13.50 -3.80
N PRO A 137 -24.16 13.52 -2.50
CA PRO A 137 -23.12 12.66 -1.94
C PRO A 137 -23.58 11.21 -1.81
N VAL A 138 -24.89 10.98 -1.96
CA VAL A 138 -25.48 9.65 -1.99
C VAL A 138 -25.17 8.98 -3.32
N LYS A 139 -24.53 7.81 -3.25
CA LYS A 139 -24.16 6.98 -4.41
C LYS A 139 -24.49 5.52 -4.15
N THR A 140 -24.80 4.81 -5.23
CA THR A 140 -24.97 3.36 -5.22
C THR A 140 -23.71 2.70 -5.74
N LEU A 141 -22.91 2.13 -4.84
CA LEU A 141 -21.81 1.25 -5.25
C LEU A 141 -22.41 -0.11 -5.59
N GLN A 142 -22.49 -0.45 -6.88
CA GLN A 142 -23.09 -1.69 -7.35
C GLN A 142 -22.21 -2.90 -7.09
N HIS A 143 -20.90 -2.74 -7.27
CA HIS A 143 -19.94 -3.83 -7.13
C HIS A 143 -18.62 -3.32 -6.58
N ALA A 144 -18.01 -4.10 -5.69
CA ALA A 144 -16.64 -3.92 -5.24
C ALA A 144 -15.97 -5.29 -5.14
N ARG A 145 -14.75 -5.43 -5.67
CA ARG A 145 -14.03 -6.70 -5.67
C ARG A 145 -12.56 -6.53 -5.33
N LEU A 146 -12.01 -7.52 -4.64
CA LEU A 146 -10.58 -7.67 -4.35
C LEU A 146 -10.14 -9.06 -4.82
N GLU A 147 -9.35 -9.10 -5.89
CA GLU A 147 -8.83 -10.33 -6.49
C GLU A 147 -7.32 -10.22 -6.73
N PRO A 148 -6.59 -11.35 -6.82
CA PRO A 148 -5.25 -11.33 -7.38
C PRO A 148 -5.30 -10.69 -8.78
N GLY A 149 -4.46 -9.69 -9.02
CA GLY A 149 -4.43 -8.99 -10.30
C GLY A 149 -4.03 -9.92 -11.45
N PRO A 150 -4.45 -9.63 -12.69
CA PRO A 150 -4.18 -10.48 -13.83
C PRO A 150 -2.68 -10.69 -13.98
N GLU A 151 -2.32 -11.95 -14.20
CA GLU A 151 -0.97 -12.45 -14.48
C GLU A 151 -0.26 -11.65 -15.60
N SER A 152 -1.01 -10.96 -16.46
CA SER A 152 -0.53 -10.33 -17.69
C SER A 152 0.39 -9.11 -17.53
N PHE A 153 0.29 -8.31 -16.48
CA PHE A 153 1.17 -7.12 -16.32
C PHE A 153 2.46 -7.42 -15.55
N SER A 154 2.46 -8.46 -14.71
CA SER A 154 3.56 -8.77 -13.79
C SER A 154 4.38 -10.00 -14.17
N GLN A 155 3.80 -10.99 -14.86
CA GLN A 155 4.51 -12.24 -15.15
C GLN A 155 5.54 -12.15 -16.26
N ARG A 156 5.44 -11.19 -17.20
CA ARG A 156 6.36 -11.15 -18.35
C ARG A 156 7.78 -10.68 -18.01
N HIS A 157 8.03 -10.13 -16.82
CA HIS A 157 9.31 -9.48 -16.52
C HIS A 157 10.04 -9.91 -15.25
N PHE A 158 9.48 -10.76 -14.39
CA PHE A 158 10.18 -11.14 -13.16
C PHE A 158 9.98 -12.63 -12.82
N ASN A 159 11.09 -13.35 -12.66
CA ASN A 159 11.19 -14.71 -12.11
C ASN A 159 10.78 -14.79 -10.61
N ARG A 160 9.73 -14.07 -10.19
CA ARG A 160 9.23 -14.04 -8.80
C ARG A 160 7.72 -13.86 -8.77
N ASN A 161 7.09 -14.62 -7.88
CA ASN A 161 5.67 -14.62 -7.54
C ASN A 161 5.24 -13.29 -6.87
N LEU A 162 5.38 -12.16 -7.56
CA LEU A 162 4.83 -10.89 -7.12
C LEU A 162 3.32 -10.93 -7.31
N GLN A 163 2.61 -11.11 -6.20
CA GLN A 163 1.15 -11.10 -6.20
C GLN A 163 0.66 -9.66 -6.17
N PHE A 164 0.04 -9.23 -7.27
CA PHE A 164 -0.71 -7.99 -7.30
C PHE A 164 -2.12 -8.25 -6.79
N TRP A 165 -2.74 -7.22 -6.23
CA TRP A 165 -4.14 -7.24 -5.86
C TRP A 165 -4.85 -6.14 -6.63
N GLU A 166 -5.89 -6.51 -7.36
CA GLU A 166 -6.75 -5.59 -8.09
C GLU A 166 -7.99 -5.29 -7.25
N LEU A 167 -8.28 -3.99 -7.09
CA LEU A 167 -9.50 -3.50 -6.49
C LEU A 167 -10.39 -2.90 -7.58
N THR A 168 -11.51 -3.55 -7.87
CA THR A 168 -12.47 -3.09 -8.88
C THR A 168 -13.69 -2.48 -8.21
N PHE A 169 -14.16 -1.33 -8.70
CA PHE A 169 -15.37 -0.66 -8.20
C PHE A 169 -16.28 -0.31 -9.37
N LYS A 170 -17.57 -0.65 -9.28
CA LYS A 170 -18.60 -0.30 -10.27
C LYS A 170 -19.71 0.52 -9.62
N SER A 171 -20.05 1.65 -10.22
CA SER A 171 -21.11 2.55 -9.78
C SER A 171 -21.59 3.38 -10.97
N PRO A 172 -22.87 3.79 -11.03
CA PRO A 172 -23.34 4.77 -12.02
C PRO A 172 -22.59 6.10 -11.95
N SER A 173 -22.11 6.48 -10.77
CA SER A 173 -21.26 7.68 -10.62
C SER A 173 -20.39 7.63 -9.36
N PHE A 174 -19.28 8.36 -9.38
CA PHE A 174 -18.40 8.54 -8.23
C PHE A 174 -18.22 10.03 -7.91
N LEU A 175 -18.02 10.35 -6.63
CA LEU A 175 -17.63 11.67 -6.15
C LEU A 175 -16.14 11.95 -6.44
N TYR A 176 -15.73 13.22 -6.32
CA TYR A 176 -14.35 13.61 -6.53
C TYR A 176 -13.39 12.86 -5.58
N ARG A 177 -12.48 12.07 -6.18
CA ARG A 177 -11.51 11.17 -5.52
C ARG A 177 -12.11 10.04 -4.69
N GLN A 178 -13.41 9.72 -4.83
CA GLN A 178 -14.08 8.67 -4.05
C GLN A 178 -13.35 7.34 -4.11
N VAL A 179 -13.06 6.84 -5.31
CA VAL A 179 -12.37 5.56 -5.50
C VAL A 179 -11.02 5.54 -4.78
N ARG A 180 -10.20 6.58 -4.96
CA ARG A 180 -8.87 6.68 -4.32
C ARG A 180 -8.94 6.76 -2.80
N ARG A 181 -9.97 7.40 -2.24
CA ARG A 181 -10.22 7.42 -0.79
C ARG A 181 -10.70 6.05 -0.28
N MET A 182 -11.60 5.37 -1.00
CA MET A 182 -12.00 4.00 -0.66
C MET A 182 -10.81 3.04 -0.69
N THR A 183 -10.03 3.03 -1.77
CA THR A 183 -8.80 2.23 -1.89
C THR A 183 -7.81 2.52 -0.76
N GLY A 184 -7.61 3.79 -0.43
CA GLY A 184 -6.71 4.21 0.64
C GLY A 184 -7.12 3.67 2.02
N ALA A 185 -8.41 3.75 2.34
CA ALA A 185 -8.97 3.23 3.58
C ALA A 185 -8.87 1.70 3.64
N LEU A 186 -9.21 0.99 2.55
CA LEU A 186 -9.08 -0.46 2.47
C LEU A 186 -7.64 -0.94 2.64
N VAL A 187 -6.67 -0.27 2.00
CA VAL A 187 -5.25 -0.59 2.20
C VAL A 187 -4.82 -0.30 3.64
N ALA A 188 -5.36 0.74 4.28
CA ALA A 188 -5.11 0.99 5.70
C ALA A 188 -5.66 -0.14 6.60
N VAL A 189 -6.82 -0.71 6.26
CA VAL A 189 -7.36 -1.91 6.90
C VAL A 189 -6.42 -3.11 6.71
N GLY A 190 -6.00 -3.36 5.46
CA GLY A 190 -5.06 -4.45 5.16
C GLY A 190 -3.73 -4.34 5.89
N GLN A 191 -3.27 -3.12 6.17
CA GLN A 191 -2.04 -2.86 6.94
C GLN A 191 -2.27 -2.85 8.47
N GLY A 192 -3.49 -3.04 8.94
CA GLY A 192 -3.85 -2.97 10.36
C GLY A 192 -3.79 -1.57 10.96
N ARG A 193 -3.78 -0.51 10.13
CA ARG A 193 -3.81 0.90 10.55
C ARG A 193 -5.23 1.43 10.77
N LEU A 194 -6.23 0.69 10.31
CA LEU A 194 -7.66 0.97 10.46
C LEU A 194 -8.37 -0.36 10.72
N SER A 195 -9.34 -0.42 11.63
CA SER A 195 -10.20 -1.60 11.78
C SER A 195 -11.37 -1.56 10.79
N VAL A 196 -12.02 -2.71 10.59
CA VAL A 196 -13.26 -2.80 9.80
C VAL A 196 -14.35 -1.89 10.39
N SER A 197 -14.51 -1.87 11.72
CA SER A 197 -15.48 -1.00 12.41
C SER A 197 -15.17 0.49 12.21
N GLN A 198 -13.88 0.88 12.24
CA GLN A 198 -13.47 2.26 11.98
C GLN A 198 -13.75 2.68 10.53
N LEU A 199 -13.68 1.75 9.57
CA LEU A 199 -14.10 2.05 8.19
C LEU A 199 -15.60 2.30 8.11
N GLN A 200 -16.40 1.53 8.86
CA GLN A 200 -17.84 1.76 8.97
C GLN A 200 -18.14 3.13 9.60
N GLU A 201 -17.47 3.47 10.71
CA GLU A 201 -17.58 4.79 11.35
C GLU A 201 -17.24 5.93 10.38
N LEU A 202 -16.20 5.76 9.54
CA LEU A 202 -15.88 6.74 8.50
C LEU A 202 -17.01 6.89 7.48
N LEU A 203 -17.65 5.80 7.06
CA LEU A 203 -18.80 5.85 6.15
C LEU A 203 -20.00 6.55 6.80
N GLU A 204 -20.26 6.27 8.07
CA GLU A 204 -21.37 6.82 8.85
C GLU A 204 -21.16 8.29 9.26
N ALA A 205 -19.91 8.77 9.31
CA ALA A 205 -19.59 10.15 9.69
C ALA A 205 -20.16 11.20 8.73
N ARG A 206 -20.36 10.86 7.44
CA ARG A 206 -20.92 11.74 6.40
C ARG A 206 -20.25 13.13 6.33
N ASP A 207 -18.96 13.20 6.63
CA ASP A 207 -18.20 14.45 6.67
C ASP A 207 -16.88 14.31 5.92
N SER A 208 -16.70 15.12 4.88
CA SER A 208 -15.48 15.15 4.07
C SER A 208 -14.21 15.44 4.87
N LEU A 209 -14.32 16.13 6.02
CA LEU A 209 -13.21 16.43 6.93
C LEU A 209 -12.86 15.27 7.87
N ALA A 210 -13.76 14.30 8.07
CA ALA A 210 -13.50 13.12 8.91
C ALA A 210 -12.51 12.13 8.27
N TYR A 211 -12.25 12.24 6.97
CA TYR A 211 -11.32 11.35 6.28
C TYR A 211 -9.86 11.60 6.72
N PRO A 212 -9.11 10.56 7.16
CA PRO A 212 -7.74 10.72 7.62
C PRO A 212 -6.80 11.32 6.59
N GLN A 213 -6.01 12.31 7.01
CA GLN A 213 -5.01 12.93 6.15
C GLN A 213 -3.96 11.90 5.67
N ASN A 214 -3.43 12.09 4.46
CA ASN A 214 -2.39 11.26 3.85
C ASN A 214 -2.74 9.77 3.62
N MET A 215 -4.03 9.40 3.75
CA MET A 215 -4.50 8.03 3.49
C MET A 215 -4.98 7.82 2.05
N CYS A 216 -5.29 8.89 1.30
CA CYS A 216 -5.80 8.78 -0.08
C CYS A 216 -4.77 8.09 -0.99
N ALA A 217 -5.20 7.06 -1.73
CA ALA A 217 -4.32 6.34 -2.64
C ALA A 217 -3.78 7.27 -3.76
N PRO A 218 -2.55 7.06 -4.27
CA PRO A 218 -2.04 7.77 -5.45
C PRO A 218 -2.93 7.57 -6.69
N PRO A 219 -2.94 8.49 -7.66
CA PRO A 219 -3.71 8.32 -8.89
C PRO A 219 -3.08 7.32 -9.86
N THR A 220 -1.78 7.06 -9.74
CA THR A 220 -0.98 6.26 -10.69
C THR A 220 -1.37 4.79 -10.76
N GLY A 221 -2.11 4.28 -9.78
CA GLY A 221 -2.64 2.91 -9.77
C GLY A 221 -4.12 2.79 -10.11
N LEU A 222 -4.78 3.88 -10.51
CA LEU A 222 -6.22 3.89 -10.83
C LEU A 222 -6.43 3.94 -12.34
N PHE A 223 -7.27 3.04 -12.85
CA PHE A 223 -7.63 2.93 -14.26
C PHE A 223 -9.16 2.95 -14.41
N LEU A 224 -9.67 3.64 -15.43
CA LEU A 224 -11.04 3.46 -15.90
C LEU A 224 -11.04 2.24 -16.84
N THR A 225 -11.79 1.20 -16.49
CA THR A 225 -11.78 -0.07 -17.21
C THR A 225 -12.87 -0.15 -18.29
N SER A 226 -14.09 0.28 -17.95
CA SER A 226 -15.24 0.24 -18.85
C SER A 226 -16.29 1.29 -18.47
N VAL A 227 -17.13 1.64 -19.44
CA VAL A 227 -18.34 2.46 -19.26
C VAL A 227 -19.47 1.72 -19.96
N GLU A 228 -20.58 1.55 -19.27
CA GLU A 228 -21.76 0.83 -19.78
C GLU A 228 -22.84 1.85 -20.15
N TYR A 229 -23.55 1.58 -21.25
CA TYR A 229 -24.68 2.34 -21.75
C TYR A 229 -25.86 1.39 -21.94
N ASP A 230 -27.07 1.86 -21.69
CA ASP A 230 -28.25 1.15 -22.17
C ASP A 230 -28.33 1.32 -23.69
N GLU A 231 -28.58 0.24 -24.43
CA GLU A 231 -28.72 0.31 -25.89
C GLU A 231 -29.89 1.24 -26.28
N SER A 232 -30.93 1.34 -25.45
CA SER A 232 -32.05 2.25 -25.72
C SER A 232 -31.64 3.71 -25.70
N ASP A 233 -30.66 4.08 -24.88
CA ASP A 233 -30.16 5.47 -24.77
C ASP A 233 -29.32 5.88 -26.00
N LEU A 234 -28.96 4.91 -26.85
CA LEU A 234 -28.17 5.12 -28.08
C LEU A 234 -29.05 5.25 -29.33
N LEU A 235 -30.35 4.99 -29.21
CA LEU A 235 -31.29 5.15 -30.31
C LEU A 235 -31.58 6.65 -30.54
N LEU A 236 -31.43 7.10 -31.78
CA LEU A 236 -31.85 8.45 -32.17
C LEU A 236 -33.35 8.42 -32.47
N ASP A 237 -34.10 9.43 -32.00
CA ASP A 237 -35.48 9.65 -32.42
C ASP A 237 -35.49 9.85 -33.95
N THR A 238 -35.92 8.83 -34.69
CA THR A 238 -36.10 8.86 -36.16
C THR A 238 -37.43 9.48 -36.56
#